data_AF-A0A833LJE2-F1
#
_entry.id   AF-A0A833LJE2-F1
#
_cell.length_a   1.000
_cell.length_b   1.000
_cell.length_c   1.000
_cell.angle_alpha   90.00
_cell.angle_beta   90.00
_cell.angle_gamma   90.00
#
_symmetry.space_group_name_H-M   'P 1'
#
loop_
_entity.id
_entity.type
_entity.pdbx_description
1 polymer ?
#
loop_
_entity_poly.entity_id
_entity_poly.type
_entity_poly.pdbx_seq_one_letter_code
_entity_poly.pdbx_strand_id
1 'polypeptide(L)' 'MVAVSAAQAQEVKLGFLGGFTGPIETLVPPIHEGAKLAVAQVNEQGGILDGRTLTLL' A
#
# COMPACT_ATOMS: atom_id res chain seq x y z
N MET A 1 -25.36 23.88 -1.03
CA MET A 1 -23.93 23.59 -0.76
C MET A 1 -23.88 22.15 -0.26
N VAL A 2 -23.79 21.20 -1.19
CA VAL A 2 -23.78 19.76 -0.85
C VAL A 2 -22.47 19.49 -0.15
N ALA A 3 -22.56 19.15 1.14
CA ALA A 3 -21.43 18.62 1.87
C ALA A 3 -20.95 17.38 1.11
N VAL A 4 -19.78 17.51 0.48
CA VAL A 4 -18.93 16.35 0.20
C VAL A 4 -18.55 15.84 1.58
N SER A 5 -19.42 15.02 2.16
CA SER A 5 -18.98 14.07 3.17
C SER A 5 -17.82 13.36 2.49
N ALA A 6 -16.60 13.66 2.92
CA ALA A 6 -15.43 12.82 2.71
C ALA A 6 -15.76 11.49 3.39
N ALA A 7 -16.64 10.73 2.74
CA ALA A 7 -16.92 9.34 3.03
C ALA A 7 -15.53 8.75 3.15
N GLN A 8 -15.19 8.40 4.39
CA GLN A 8 -13.92 7.84 4.79
C GLN A 8 -13.59 6.80 3.72
N ALA A 9 -12.71 7.14 2.78
CA ALA A 9 -12.36 6.27 1.68
C ALA A 9 -11.53 5.18 2.34
N GLN A 10 -12.22 4.16 2.85
CA GLN A 10 -11.69 3.14 3.73
C GLN A 10 -10.36 2.66 3.16
N GLU A 11 -9.26 2.70 3.91
CA GLU A 11 -7.97 2.26 3.37
C GLU A 11 -8.09 0.83 2.84
N VAL A 12 -7.48 0.57 1.68
CA VAL A 12 -7.33 -0.78 1.17
C VAL A 12 -6.05 -1.35 1.77
N LYS A 13 -6.20 -2.31 2.68
CA LYS A 13 -5.09 -2.97 3.36
C LYS A 13 -4.54 -4.08 2.47
N LEU A 14 -3.24 -4.00 2.18
CA LEU A 14 -2.52 -5.00 1.40
C LEU A 14 -1.42 -5.62 2.27
N GLY A 15 -1.52 -6.92 2.54
CA GLY A 15 -0.50 -7.62 3.31
C GLY A 15 0.73 -7.95 2.48
N PHE A 16 1.91 -7.78 3.06
CA PHE A 16 3.17 -8.26 2.51
C PHE A 16 3.64 -9.53 3.23
N LEU A 17 3.81 -10.63 2.49
CA LEU A 17 4.35 -11.88 3.01
C LEU A 17 5.77 -12.05 2.49
N GLY A 18 6.76 -11.92 3.37
CA GLY A 18 8.16 -12.10 3.06
C GLY A 18 8.89 -12.91 4.13
N GLY A 19 9.84 -13.75 3.72
CA GLY A 19 10.74 -14.46 4.62
C GLY A 19 11.81 -13.53 5.19
N PHE A 20 11.45 -12.70 6.17
CA PHE A 20 12.39 -11.80 6.86
C PHE A 20 13.45 -12.53 7.69
N THR A 21 13.34 -13.85 7.82
CA THR A 21 14.33 -14.74 8.40
C THR A 21 14.55 -15.95 7.49
N GLY A 22 15.73 -16.58 7.60
CA GLY A 22 16.04 -17.82 6.90
C GLY A 22 16.80 -17.61 5.59
N PRO A 23 16.74 -18.55 4.62
CA PRO A 23 17.69 -18.62 3.50
C PRO A 23 17.70 -17.40 2.56
N ILE A 24 16.64 -16.59 2.58
CA ILE A 24 16.45 -15.45 1.68
C ILE A 24 16.32 -14.11 2.42
N GLU A 25 16.67 -14.05 3.70
CA GLU A 25 16.47 -12.86 4.54
C GLU A 25 17.13 -11.60 3.99
N THR A 26 18.23 -11.72 3.23
CA THR A 26 18.95 -10.60 2.65
C THR A 26 18.25 -10.01 1.41
N LEU A 27 17.38 -10.80 0.77
CA LEU A 27 16.66 -10.40 -0.43
C LEU A 27 15.32 -9.75 -0.10
N VAL A 28 14.71 -10.10 1.03
CA VAL A 28 13.36 -9.63 1.38
C VAL A 28 13.29 -8.14 1.71
N PRO A 29 14.22 -7.52 2.48
CA PRO A 29 14.18 -6.08 2.75
C PRO A 29 14.14 -5.19 1.49
N PRO A 30 14.99 -5.37 0.46
CA PRO A 30 14.88 -4.55 -0.75
C PRO A 30 13.59 -4.83 -1.54
N ILE A 31 13.05 -6.06 -1.51
CA ILE A 31 11.75 -6.37 -2.13
C ILE A 31 10.62 -5.64 -1.39
N HIS A 32 10.64 -5.62 -0.06
CA HIS A 32 9.66 -4.91 0.76
C HIS A 32 9.70 -3.40 0.52
N GLU A 33 10.89 -2.81 0.39
CA GLU A 33 11.02 -1.39 0.01
C GLU A 33 10.49 -1.13 -1.42
N GLY A 34 10.69 -2.06 -2.34
CA GLY A 34 10.06 -2.01 -3.68
C GLY A 34 8.53 -2.05 -3.61
N ALA A 35 7.96 -2.88 -2.75
CA ALA A 35 6.51 -2.92 -2.52
C ALA A 35 5.98 -1.60 -1.93
N LYS A 36 6.70 -1.00 -0.98
CA LYS A 36 6.37 0.33 -0.43
C LYS A 36 6.42 1.42 -1.50
N LEU A 37 7.44 1.40 -2.37
CA LEU A 37 7.55 2.34 -3.49
C LEU A 37 6.36 2.21 -4.45
N ALA A 38 5.97 0.98 -4.80
CA ALA A 38 4.81 0.74 -5.66
C ALA A 38 3.52 1.27 -5.02
N VAL A 39 3.29 1.02 -3.73
CA VAL A 39 2.12 1.54 -3.00
C VAL A 39 2.12 3.08 -3.01
N ALA A 40 3.26 3.72 -2.79
CA ALA A 40 3.37 5.18 -2.85
C ALA A 40 2.98 5.72 -4.24
N GLN A 41 3.54 5.16 -5.30
CA GLN A 41 3.25 5.58 -6.68
C GLN A 41 1.78 5.39 -7.06
N VAL A 42 1.14 4.29 -6.63
CA VAL A 42 -0.30 4.08 -6.88
C VAL A 42 -1.13 5.12 -6.15
N ASN A 43 -0.81 5.42 -4.89
CA ASN A 43 -1.52 6.45 -4.14
C ASN A 43 -1.33 7.85 -4.74
N GLU A 44 -0.13 8.21 -5.20
CA GLU A 44 0.15 9.46 -5.91
C GLU A 44 -0.66 9.60 -7.21
N GLN A 45 -1.00 8.48 -7.85
CA GLN A 45 -1.82 8.44 -9.07
C GLN A 45 -3.32 8.40 -8.79
N GLY A 46 -3.74 8.61 -7.53
CA GLY A 46 -5.15 8.65 -7.15
C GLY A 46 -5.69 7.33 -6.59
N GLY A 47 -4.83 6.39 -6.22
CA GLY A 47 -5.23 5.17 -5.50
C GLY A 47 -6.00 4.17 -6.37
N ILE A 48 -6.81 3.33 -5.72
CA ILE A 48 -7.60 2.27 -6.36
C ILE A 48 -9.05 2.30 -5.85
N LEU A 49 -9.96 1.56 -6.51
CA LEU A 49 -11.34 1.39 -6.03
C LEU A 49 -12.03 2.73 -5.70
N ASP A 50 -12.15 3.61 -6.70
CA ASP A 50 -12.76 4.94 -6.58
C ASP A 50 -11.99 5.91 -5.66
N GLY A 51 -10.66 5.91 -5.76
CA GLY A 51 -9.83 6.90 -5.07
C GLY A 51 -9.32 6.48 -3.70
N ARG A 52 -9.52 5.23 -3.29
CA ARG A 52 -9.11 4.71 -1.98
C ARG A 52 -7.60 4.49 -1.94
N THR A 53 -6.97 4.92 -0.86
CA THR A 53 -5.53 4.76 -0.63
C THR A 53 -5.19 3.34 -0.20
N LEU A 54 -4.08 2.84 -0.71
CA LEU A 54 -3.46 1.59 -0.30
C LEU A 54 -2.57 1.80 0.92
N THR A 55 -2.67 0.87 1.87
CA THR A 55 -1.77 0.77 3.03
C THR A 55 -1.13 -0.60 3.02
N LEU A 56 0.21 -0.65 3.02
CA LEU A 56 0.95 -1.90 3.14
C LEU A 56 1.03 -2.32 4.61
N LEU A 57 0.72 -3.59 4.90
CA LEU A 57 0.79 -4.22 6.22
C LEU A 57 1.92 -5.24 6.31
#